data_AF-A0A0R1QQ59-F1
#
_entry.id   AF-A0A0R1QQ59-F1
#
_cell.length_a   1.000
_cell.length_b   1.000
_cell.length_c   1.000
_cell.angle_alpha   90.00
_cell.angle_beta   90.00
_cell.angle_gamma   90.00
#
_symmetry.space_group_name_H-M   'P 1'
#
loop_
_entity.id
_entity.type
_entity.pdbx_description
1 polymer ?
#
loop_
_entity_poly.entity_id
_entity_poly.type
_entity_poly.pdbx_seq_one_letter_code
_entity_poly.pdbx_strand_id
1 'polypeptide(L)'
;MNSIVNDLNRALAQQILVNVYQTNQEVVYTGYVTAVGQDGLILATYDDYGLPDGAVFLALAVVDEVEFSSDDLDNMAFRIQTAEDQHFIQADGLTMHFDAQRDLRRQVLSHAWVDHLVIMLVLRQDPHFYEGLVTGITPDQVTVQLLNKFDYTDRPVRQLNPNDIEVIEFQGQELTLQGLAATRLQELPHVPTTTLSGPDQMTATLQALVGSDRLVALVANHDHNLFFVGRVNTVTANAVILSLVDMTGQFGGYTVMRLSELHAVILKSDYLQTMRLFTLLNRSQQQPIQPVLNDERLFDATDDQFSARLTQAAAFHTIVRIKLHDGESEVGYPEQVGPERFIFHGIEDGQLDQVGQVYRLADVDEIAFGYLDAYLTEHQLKVEGDL
;
A
#
# COMPACT_ATOMS: atom_id res chain seq x y z
N MET A 1 20.65 12.41 -20.58
CA MET A 1 19.72 12.13 -21.70
C MET A 1 20.23 11.02 -22.62
N ASN A 2 21.37 11.15 -23.34
CA ASN A 2 21.84 10.05 -24.21
C ASN A 2 22.22 8.74 -23.47
N SER A 3 22.68 8.81 -22.22
CA SER A 3 22.92 7.60 -21.39
C SER A 3 21.61 6.94 -20.97
N ILE A 4 20.70 7.68 -20.35
CA ILE A 4 19.39 7.21 -19.87
C ILE A 4 18.60 6.51 -20.97
N VAL A 5 18.51 7.10 -22.17
CA VAL A 5 17.79 6.48 -23.29
C VAL A 5 18.46 5.18 -23.73
N ASN A 6 19.79 5.08 -23.71
CA ASN A 6 20.48 3.83 -24.02
C ASN A 6 20.25 2.76 -22.94
N ASP A 7 20.25 3.15 -21.67
CA ASP A 7 19.97 2.26 -20.54
C ASP A 7 18.53 1.73 -20.60
N LEU A 8 17.54 2.59 -20.84
CA LEU A 8 16.14 2.18 -21.04
C LEU A 8 15.97 1.25 -22.25
N ASN A 9 16.64 1.54 -23.37
CA ASN A 9 16.62 0.65 -24.54
C ASN A 9 17.31 -0.70 -24.26
N ARG A 10 18.36 -0.72 -23.42
CA ARG A 10 18.99 -1.96 -22.96
C ARG A 10 18.01 -2.76 -22.10
N ALA A 11 17.37 -2.13 -21.12
CA ALA A 11 16.37 -2.75 -20.26
C ALA A 11 15.22 -3.35 -21.08
N LEU A 12 14.69 -2.60 -22.05
CA LEU A 12 13.65 -3.05 -22.98
C LEU A 12 14.10 -4.25 -23.82
N ALA A 13 15.28 -4.18 -24.42
CA ALA A 13 15.77 -5.23 -25.32
C ALA A 13 16.12 -6.54 -24.60
N GLN A 14 16.53 -6.45 -23.33
CA GLN A 14 16.97 -7.59 -22.53
C GLN A 14 15.91 -8.05 -21.51
N GLN A 15 14.78 -7.35 -21.41
CA GLN A 15 13.73 -7.58 -20.42
C GLN A 15 14.28 -7.66 -18.98
N ILE A 16 15.08 -6.65 -18.62
CA ILE A 16 15.70 -6.57 -17.29
C ILE A 16 14.77 -5.82 -16.34
N LEU A 17 14.63 -6.34 -15.12
CA LEU A 17 13.99 -5.65 -14.01
C LEU A 17 14.87 -4.46 -13.60
N VAL A 18 14.29 -3.27 -13.52
CA VAL A 18 15.02 -2.03 -13.23
C VAL A 18 14.29 -1.18 -12.21
N ASN A 19 15.07 -0.39 -11.46
CA ASN A 19 14.57 0.75 -10.71
C ASN A 19 14.76 2.01 -11.55
N VAL A 20 13.72 2.82 -11.66
CA VAL A 20 13.73 4.11 -12.36
C VAL A 20 13.56 5.23 -11.33
N TYR A 21 14.64 5.97 -11.12
CA TYR A 21 14.68 7.12 -10.21
C TYR A 21 14.29 8.39 -10.93
N GLN A 22 13.51 9.22 -10.23
CA GLN A 22 12.98 10.47 -10.76
C GLN A 22 13.69 11.68 -10.16
N THR A 23 13.84 12.74 -10.95
CA THR A 23 14.40 14.01 -10.47
C THR A 23 13.42 14.71 -9.55
N ASN A 24 13.85 15.06 -8.33
CA ASN A 24 13.07 15.81 -7.33
C ASN A 24 11.77 15.10 -6.87
N GLN A 25 11.71 13.78 -6.96
CA GLN A 25 10.62 12.95 -6.46
C GLN A 25 11.26 11.82 -5.62
N GLU A 26 10.63 11.46 -4.51
CA GLU A 26 11.09 10.34 -3.66
C GLU A 26 10.57 8.99 -4.15
N VAL A 27 9.60 8.99 -5.08
CA VAL A 27 9.01 7.76 -5.63
C VAL A 27 9.96 7.13 -6.64
N VAL A 28 10.32 5.88 -6.38
CA VAL A 28 11.07 4.99 -7.29
C VAL A 28 10.10 4.01 -7.91
N TYR A 29 10.21 3.79 -9.22
CA TYR A 29 9.41 2.79 -9.91
C TYR A 29 10.25 1.56 -10.25
N THR A 30 9.81 0.40 -9.79
CA THR A 30 10.45 -0.89 -10.08
C THR A 30 9.64 -1.67 -11.11
N GLY A 31 10.29 -2.18 -12.15
CA GLY A 31 9.57 -2.94 -13.17
C GLY A 31 10.33 -3.22 -14.46
N TYR A 32 9.59 -3.57 -15.51
CA TYR A 32 10.13 -3.86 -16.84
C TYR A 32 9.76 -2.77 -17.84
N VAL A 33 10.74 -2.24 -18.55
CA VAL A 33 10.50 -1.25 -19.62
C VAL A 33 9.80 -1.94 -20.78
N THR A 34 8.65 -1.43 -21.20
CA THR A 34 7.83 -2.01 -22.29
C THR A 34 7.80 -1.15 -23.55
N ALA A 35 8.06 0.16 -23.43
CA ALA A 35 8.22 1.06 -24.57
C ALA A 35 9.14 2.23 -24.24
N VAL A 36 9.97 2.65 -25.19
CA VAL A 36 10.78 3.87 -25.10
C VAL A 36 10.50 4.71 -26.34
N GLY A 37 9.81 5.84 -26.14
CA GLY A 37 9.47 6.79 -27.19
C GLY A 37 10.44 7.97 -27.24
N GLN A 38 10.06 9.00 -28.01
CA GLN A 38 10.89 10.20 -28.15
C GLN A 38 10.97 11.04 -26.87
N ASP A 39 9.85 11.19 -26.15
CA ASP A 39 9.72 12.11 -25.01
C ASP A 39 9.35 11.41 -23.69
N GLY A 40 9.23 10.08 -23.69
CA GLY A 40 8.83 9.31 -22.52
C GLY A 40 9.04 7.81 -22.68
N LEU A 41 8.77 7.08 -21.61
CA LEU A 41 8.80 5.61 -21.58
C LEU A 41 7.51 5.06 -20.94
N ILE A 42 7.24 3.78 -21.17
CA ILE A 42 6.27 3.00 -20.40
C ILE A 42 7.02 1.91 -19.64
N LEU A 43 6.76 1.82 -18.34
CA LEU A 43 7.28 0.80 -17.44
C LEU A 43 6.10 0.01 -16.89
N ALA A 44 6.10 -1.31 -17.04
CA ALA A 44 5.17 -2.18 -16.31
C ALA A 44 5.70 -2.37 -14.89
N THR A 45 4.92 -1.97 -13.90
CA THR A 45 5.36 -1.79 -12.51
C THR A 45 4.97 -2.95 -11.63
N TYR A 46 5.74 -3.14 -10.56
CA TYR A 46 5.44 -4.06 -9.47
C TYR A 46 5.37 -3.29 -8.16
N ASP A 47 4.49 -3.71 -7.26
CA ASP A 47 4.41 -3.18 -5.90
C ASP A 47 5.47 -3.81 -4.97
N ASP A 48 5.53 -3.33 -3.72
CA ASP A 48 6.46 -3.81 -2.68
C ASP A 48 6.28 -5.31 -2.34
N TYR A 49 5.20 -5.94 -2.79
CA TYR A 49 4.91 -7.36 -2.58
C TYR A 49 5.32 -8.22 -3.79
N GLY A 50 5.87 -7.61 -4.85
CA GLY A 50 6.20 -8.29 -6.10
C GLY A 50 4.96 -8.63 -6.93
N LEU A 51 3.83 -7.95 -6.71
CA LEU A 51 2.63 -8.10 -7.52
C LEU A 51 2.62 -7.11 -8.68
N PRO A 52 2.18 -7.50 -9.88
CA PRO A 52 1.94 -6.56 -10.97
C PRO A 52 0.99 -5.44 -10.54
N ASP A 53 1.47 -4.20 -10.59
CA ASP A 53 0.71 -2.99 -10.21
C ASP A 53 0.59 -2.02 -11.39
N GLY A 54 0.13 -2.56 -12.52
CA GLY A 54 -0.16 -1.78 -13.72
C GLY A 54 1.09 -1.30 -14.45
N ALA A 55 1.06 -0.02 -14.83
CA ALA A 55 2.15 0.63 -15.53
C ALA A 55 2.19 2.13 -15.29
N VAL A 56 3.36 2.70 -15.56
CA VAL A 56 3.59 4.13 -15.49
C VAL A 56 4.16 4.64 -16.81
N PHE A 57 3.61 5.77 -17.29
CA PHE A 57 4.28 6.64 -18.24
C PHE A 57 5.17 7.61 -17.48
N LEU A 58 6.43 7.70 -17.88
CA LEU A 58 7.37 8.69 -17.36
C LEU A 58 7.89 9.56 -18.51
N ALA A 59 7.79 10.87 -18.36
CA ALA A 59 8.47 11.79 -19.26
C ALA A 59 9.99 11.63 -19.09
N LEU A 60 10.74 11.54 -20.20
CA LEU A 60 12.20 11.35 -20.13
C LEU A 60 12.93 12.50 -19.42
N ALA A 61 12.30 13.68 -19.37
CA ALA A 61 12.86 14.85 -18.70
C ALA A 61 12.87 14.74 -17.16
N VAL A 62 12.08 13.84 -16.57
CA VAL A 62 12.04 13.61 -15.12
C VAL A 62 12.79 12.36 -14.68
N VAL A 63 13.36 11.58 -15.60
CA VAL A 63 14.18 10.42 -15.25
C VAL A 63 15.59 10.89 -14.91
N ASP A 64 16.07 10.54 -13.72
CA ASP A 64 17.41 10.85 -13.25
C ASP A 64 18.37 9.68 -13.48
N GLU A 65 18.00 8.48 -13.03
CA GLU A 65 18.82 7.29 -13.09
C GLU A 65 17.99 6.02 -13.39
N VAL A 66 18.62 5.04 -14.02
CA VAL A 66 18.09 3.70 -14.23
C VAL A 66 19.09 2.71 -13.63
N GLU A 67 18.67 2.03 -12.57
CA GLU A 67 19.47 1.05 -11.86
C GLU A 67 19.11 -0.37 -12.34
N PHE A 68 20.13 -1.23 -12.46
CA PHE A 68 20.01 -2.57 -13.04
C PHE A 68 20.39 -3.69 -12.06
N SER A 69 20.93 -3.33 -10.90
CA SER A 69 21.41 -4.28 -9.90
C SER A 69 21.54 -3.58 -8.56
N SER A 70 20.83 -4.12 -7.57
CA SER A 70 20.84 -3.72 -6.17
C SER A 70 20.21 -4.85 -5.36
N ASP A 71 20.46 -4.87 -4.05
CA ASP A 71 19.81 -5.85 -3.15
C ASP A 71 18.28 -5.69 -3.19
N ASP A 72 17.77 -4.47 -3.42
CA ASP A 72 16.36 -4.18 -3.65
C ASP A 72 15.80 -4.89 -4.88
N LEU A 73 16.51 -4.86 -6.02
CA LEU A 73 16.09 -5.56 -7.24
C LEU A 73 16.14 -7.09 -7.09
N ASP A 74 17.13 -7.61 -6.35
CA ASP A 74 17.22 -9.04 -6.03
C ASP A 74 16.04 -9.47 -5.12
N ASN A 75 15.73 -8.66 -4.10
CA ASN A 75 14.56 -8.85 -3.23
C ASN A 75 13.25 -8.79 -4.02
N MET A 76 13.11 -7.81 -4.92
CA MET A 76 11.92 -7.69 -5.78
C MET A 76 11.77 -8.91 -6.69
N ALA A 77 12.85 -9.38 -7.31
CA ALA A 77 12.82 -10.59 -8.14
C ALA A 77 12.38 -11.83 -7.33
N PHE A 78 12.85 -11.96 -6.09
CA PHE A 78 12.40 -13.01 -5.17
C PHE A 78 10.90 -12.90 -4.86
N ARG A 79 10.41 -11.69 -4.59
CA ARG A 79 8.98 -11.43 -4.29
C ARG A 79 8.08 -11.74 -5.47
N ILE A 80 8.46 -11.33 -6.69
CA ILE A 80 7.76 -11.67 -7.93
C ILE A 80 7.62 -13.18 -8.08
N GLN A 81 8.73 -13.92 -7.94
CA GLN A 81 8.70 -15.38 -8.03
C GLN A 81 7.83 -16.01 -6.94
N THR A 82 7.92 -15.51 -5.71
CA THR A 82 7.12 -16.01 -4.58
C THR A 82 5.62 -15.77 -4.82
N ALA A 83 5.24 -14.60 -5.34
CA ALA A 83 3.86 -14.28 -5.66
C ALA A 83 3.29 -15.23 -6.73
N GLU A 84 4.07 -15.56 -7.76
CA GLU A 84 3.69 -16.54 -8.78
C GLU A 84 3.51 -17.95 -8.18
N ASP A 85 4.48 -18.41 -7.38
CA ASP A 85 4.50 -19.74 -6.78
C ASP A 85 3.38 -19.94 -5.75
N GLN A 86 3.08 -18.90 -4.97
CA GLN A 86 2.01 -18.91 -3.96
C GLN A 86 0.64 -18.51 -4.53
N HIS A 87 0.58 -18.21 -5.84
CA HIS A 87 -0.63 -17.82 -6.56
C HIS A 87 -1.35 -16.64 -5.90
N PHE A 88 -0.61 -15.60 -5.55
CA PHE A 88 -1.20 -14.39 -4.99
C PHE A 88 -2.25 -13.79 -5.92
N ILE A 89 -3.27 -13.19 -5.31
CA ILE A 89 -4.27 -12.41 -6.03
C ILE A 89 -3.57 -11.16 -6.54
N GLN A 90 -3.56 -11.01 -7.85
CA GLN A 90 -2.92 -9.90 -8.54
C GLN A 90 -3.88 -9.27 -9.55
N ALA A 91 -3.63 -8.01 -9.88
CA ALA A 91 -4.24 -7.39 -11.05
C ALA A 91 -3.68 -8.03 -12.33
N ASP A 92 -4.36 -7.81 -13.47
CA ASP A 92 -3.89 -8.29 -14.78
C ASP A 92 -2.60 -7.61 -15.25
N GLY A 93 -2.13 -6.57 -14.53
CA GLY A 93 -0.98 -5.76 -14.89
C GLY A 93 -1.21 -4.94 -16.17
N LEU A 94 -0.13 -4.64 -16.88
CA LEU A 94 -0.19 -3.93 -18.15
C LEU A 94 -0.74 -4.82 -19.27
N THR A 95 -1.92 -4.50 -19.79
CA THR A 95 -2.53 -5.24 -20.91
C THR A 95 -2.48 -4.46 -22.23
N MET A 96 -2.12 -3.18 -22.20
CA MET A 96 -2.06 -2.30 -23.37
C MET A 96 -0.77 -2.46 -24.17
N HIS A 97 -0.85 -2.15 -25.46
CA HIS A 97 0.30 -2.17 -26.37
C HIS A 97 0.54 -0.77 -26.91
N PHE A 98 1.79 -0.33 -26.90
CA PHE A 98 2.16 1.03 -27.28
C PHE A 98 3.09 1.07 -28.50
N ASP A 99 2.84 2.02 -29.41
CA ASP A 99 3.72 2.30 -30.54
C ASP A 99 4.74 3.37 -30.15
N ALA A 100 6.00 2.97 -29.95
CA ALA A 100 7.11 3.85 -29.59
C ALA A 100 7.44 4.93 -30.64
N GLN A 101 6.96 4.80 -31.89
CA GLN A 101 7.13 5.82 -32.92
C GLN A 101 6.13 6.98 -32.79
N ARG A 102 5.14 6.84 -31.91
CA ARG A 102 4.12 7.85 -31.63
C ARG A 102 4.27 8.36 -30.21
N ASP A 103 3.61 9.48 -29.93
CA ASP A 103 3.55 10.07 -28.59
C ASP A 103 2.90 9.07 -27.61
N LEU A 104 3.72 8.49 -26.72
CA LEU A 104 3.28 7.51 -25.72
C LEU A 104 2.30 8.13 -24.71
N ARG A 105 2.53 9.39 -24.31
CA ARG A 105 1.66 10.10 -23.37
C ARG A 105 0.24 10.20 -23.93
N ARG A 106 0.11 10.58 -25.20
CA ARG A 106 -1.18 10.65 -25.88
C ARG A 106 -1.86 9.30 -26.02
N GLN A 107 -1.09 8.24 -26.27
CA GLN A 107 -1.63 6.88 -26.34
C GLN A 107 -2.23 6.47 -24.99
N VAL A 108 -1.50 6.63 -23.88
CA VAL A 108 -2.00 6.33 -22.53
C VAL A 108 -3.27 7.11 -22.23
N LEU A 109 -3.27 8.42 -22.47
CA LEU A 109 -4.46 9.26 -22.23
C LEU A 109 -5.65 8.80 -23.07
N SER A 110 -5.41 8.49 -24.35
CA SER A 110 -6.46 8.03 -25.27
C SER A 110 -7.06 6.70 -24.84
N HIS A 111 -6.22 5.76 -24.40
CA HIS A 111 -6.67 4.53 -23.79
C HIS A 111 -7.49 4.79 -22.52
N ALA A 112 -6.98 5.62 -21.60
CA ALA A 112 -7.70 5.98 -20.38
C ALA A 112 -9.09 6.58 -20.67
N TRP A 113 -9.22 7.38 -21.73
CA TRP A 113 -10.50 7.94 -22.15
C TRP A 113 -11.46 6.90 -22.75
N VAL A 114 -10.98 6.05 -23.66
CA VAL A 114 -11.83 5.05 -24.34
C VAL A 114 -12.23 3.93 -23.38
N ASP A 115 -11.28 3.45 -22.61
CA ASP A 115 -11.43 2.30 -21.71
C ASP A 115 -11.95 2.72 -20.32
N HIS A 116 -12.20 4.02 -20.12
CA HIS A 116 -12.69 4.61 -18.87
C HIS A 116 -11.82 4.25 -17.66
N LEU A 117 -10.50 4.27 -17.85
CA LEU A 117 -9.56 3.98 -16.77
C LEU A 117 -9.46 5.17 -15.83
N VAL A 118 -9.41 4.86 -14.54
CA VAL A 118 -8.90 5.79 -13.55
C VAL A 118 -7.39 5.80 -13.66
N ILE A 119 -6.83 7.00 -13.70
CA ILE A 119 -5.38 7.24 -13.79
C ILE A 119 -4.95 8.15 -12.65
N MET A 120 -3.70 8.02 -12.21
CA MET A 120 -3.05 9.00 -11.36
C MET A 120 -2.14 9.88 -12.22
N LEU A 121 -2.13 11.18 -11.96
CA LEU A 121 -1.34 12.17 -12.68
C LEU A 121 -0.42 12.93 -11.72
N VAL A 122 0.83 13.11 -12.14
CA VAL A 122 1.77 14.09 -11.57
C VAL A 122 2.04 15.17 -12.61
N LEU A 123 1.87 16.42 -12.21
CA LEU A 123 2.04 17.57 -13.07
C LEU A 123 3.36 18.28 -12.77
N ARG A 124 3.93 18.92 -13.80
CA ARG A 124 5.13 19.72 -13.65
C ARG A 124 4.96 20.80 -12.58
N GLN A 125 5.89 20.82 -11.62
CA GLN A 125 5.94 21.80 -10.53
C GLN A 125 4.69 21.82 -9.64
N ASP A 126 3.90 20.74 -9.64
CA ASP A 126 2.78 20.55 -8.74
C ASP A 126 3.10 19.35 -7.82
N PRO A 127 3.16 19.55 -6.49
CA PRO A 127 3.44 18.46 -5.56
C PRO A 127 2.24 17.53 -5.32
N HIS A 128 1.07 17.82 -5.89
CA HIS A 128 -0.13 17.02 -5.67
C HIS A 128 -0.26 15.87 -6.68
N PHE A 129 -0.74 14.74 -6.17
CA PHE A 129 -1.20 13.62 -6.98
C PHE A 129 -2.69 13.79 -7.30
N TYR A 130 -3.05 13.56 -8.56
CA TYR A 130 -4.44 13.66 -9.02
C TYR A 130 -4.93 12.33 -9.57
N GLU A 131 -5.89 11.71 -8.90
CA GLU A 131 -6.60 10.53 -9.39
C GLU A 131 -7.88 10.94 -10.12
N GLY A 132 -8.18 10.34 -11.27
CA GLY A 132 -9.41 10.67 -11.98
C GLY A 132 -9.65 9.94 -13.29
N LEU A 133 -10.83 10.20 -13.86
CA LEU A 133 -11.26 9.68 -15.16
C LEU A 133 -10.99 10.70 -16.26
N VAL A 134 -10.32 10.29 -17.33
CA VAL A 134 -10.23 11.12 -18.53
C VAL A 134 -11.58 11.16 -19.22
N THR A 135 -12.13 12.36 -19.42
CA THR A 135 -13.48 12.57 -19.98
C THR A 135 -13.46 13.25 -21.35
N GLY A 136 -12.30 13.77 -21.79
CA GLY A 136 -12.15 14.30 -23.13
C GLY A 136 -10.70 14.59 -23.48
N ILE A 137 -10.36 14.42 -24.76
CA ILE A 137 -9.02 14.64 -25.30
C ILE A 137 -9.11 15.43 -26.60
N THR A 138 -8.25 16.43 -26.71
CA THR A 138 -7.98 17.20 -27.92
C THR A 138 -6.46 17.28 -28.12
N PRO A 139 -5.96 17.87 -29.22
CA PRO A 139 -4.53 18.05 -29.40
C PRO A 139 -3.83 18.77 -28.26
N ASP A 140 -4.44 19.81 -27.69
CA ASP A 140 -3.76 20.71 -26.72
C ASP A 140 -4.33 20.62 -25.30
N GLN A 141 -5.35 19.79 -25.09
CA GLN A 141 -6.08 19.73 -23.84
C GLN A 141 -6.60 18.33 -23.54
N VAL A 142 -6.46 17.93 -22.28
CA VAL A 142 -7.10 16.76 -21.66
C VAL A 142 -8.05 17.27 -20.57
N THR A 143 -9.25 16.72 -20.53
CA THR A 143 -10.22 16.96 -19.45
C THR A 143 -10.26 15.75 -18.54
N VAL A 144 -10.09 15.98 -17.23
CA VAL A 144 -10.08 14.92 -16.20
C VAL A 144 -11.14 15.25 -15.15
N GLN A 145 -12.02 14.29 -14.88
CA GLN A 145 -12.91 14.32 -13.73
C GLN A 145 -12.15 13.74 -12.54
N LEU A 146 -11.79 14.59 -11.58
CA LEU A 146 -11.05 14.13 -10.40
C LEU A 146 -11.95 13.30 -9.48
N LEU A 147 -11.34 12.30 -8.87
CA LEU A 147 -11.90 11.48 -7.81
C LEU A 147 -11.15 11.79 -6.52
N ASN A 148 -11.86 12.26 -5.49
CA ASN A 148 -11.29 12.45 -4.16
C ASN A 148 -11.90 11.44 -3.21
N LYS A 149 -11.18 10.35 -2.95
CA LYS A 149 -11.63 9.27 -2.05
C LYS A 149 -11.75 9.69 -0.58
N PHE A 150 -11.21 10.86 -0.22
CA PHE A 150 -11.21 11.40 1.14
C PHE A 150 -12.30 12.46 1.39
N ASP A 151 -12.84 13.07 0.34
CA ASP A 151 -13.85 14.14 0.44
C ASP A 151 -14.73 14.20 -0.81
N TYR A 152 -16.03 13.94 -0.63
CA TYR A 152 -17.04 13.94 -1.69
C TYR A 152 -17.84 15.25 -1.79
N THR A 153 -17.42 16.33 -1.10
CA THR A 153 -18.12 17.63 -1.14
C THR A 153 -18.09 18.28 -2.52
N ASP A 154 -17.01 18.09 -3.27
CA ASP A 154 -16.85 18.60 -4.64
C ASP A 154 -16.30 17.49 -5.56
N ARG A 155 -16.55 17.64 -6.85
CA ARG A 155 -16.09 16.74 -7.92
C ARG A 155 -15.42 17.57 -9.01
N PRO A 156 -14.23 18.11 -8.73
CA PRO A 156 -13.60 19.07 -9.61
C PRO A 156 -13.27 18.45 -10.97
N VAL A 157 -13.51 19.23 -12.02
CA VAL A 157 -13.03 18.93 -13.37
C VAL A 157 -11.78 19.76 -13.63
N ARG A 158 -10.71 19.10 -14.07
CA ARG A 158 -9.46 19.75 -14.47
C ARG A 158 -9.31 19.72 -15.98
N GLN A 159 -8.85 20.83 -16.53
CA GLN A 159 -8.38 20.93 -17.91
C GLN A 159 -6.87 21.10 -17.88
N LEU A 160 -6.16 20.16 -18.50
CA LEU A 160 -4.71 20.06 -18.44
C LEU A 160 -4.13 20.15 -19.84
N ASN A 161 -2.97 20.78 -19.99
CA ASN A 161 -2.15 20.61 -21.18
C ASN A 161 -1.42 19.26 -21.07
N PRO A 162 -1.53 18.36 -22.07
CA PRO A 162 -0.82 17.08 -22.03
C PRO A 162 0.69 17.23 -21.76
N ASN A 163 1.33 18.29 -22.23
CA ASN A 163 2.78 18.48 -22.07
C ASN A 163 3.22 18.88 -20.66
N ASP A 164 2.27 19.21 -19.78
CA ASP A 164 2.51 19.51 -18.37
C ASP A 164 2.39 18.25 -17.50
N ILE A 165 1.98 17.11 -18.06
CA ILE A 165 1.89 15.83 -17.37
C ILE A 165 3.25 15.12 -17.47
N GLU A 166 3.87 14.90 -16.32
CA GLU A 166 5.20 14.28 -16.20
C GLU A 166 5.11 12.78 -15.92
N VAL A 167 4.08 12.38 -15.15
CA VAL A 167 3.83 10.98 -14.80
C VAL A 167 2.36 10.65 -15.00
N ILE A 168 2.08 9.45 -15.54
CA ILE A 168 0.74 8.86 -15.58
C ILE A 168 0.82 7.43 -15.09
N GLU A 169 0.21 7.11 -13.95
CA GLU A 169 0.01 5.73 -13.52
C GLU A 169 -1.36 5.23 -13.98
N PHE A 170 -1.42 3.98 -14.44
CA PHE A 170 -2.61 3.37 -15.00
C PHE A 170 -2.59 1.86 -14.82
N GLN A 171 -3.77 1.24 -14.78
CA GLN A 171 -3.95 -0.21 -14.59
C GLN A 171 -3.37 -0.79 -13.28
N GLY A 172 -2.94 0.05 -12.34
CA GLY A 172 -2.61 -0.38 -10.97
C GLY A 172 -3.83 -1.00 -10.27
N GLN A 173 -3.59 -1.80 -9.25
CA GLN A 173 -4.64 -2.56 -8.56
C GLN A 173 -5.67 -1.61 -7.92
N GLU A 174 -5.21 -0.58 -7.21
CA GLU A 174 -6.12 0.41 -6.62
C GLU A 174 -6.87 1.19 -7.71
N LEU A 175 -6.18 1.65 -8.76
CA LEU A 175 -6.78 2.41 -9.86
C LEU A 175 -7.84 1.58 -10.62
N THR A 176 -7.59 0.29 -10.81
CA THR A 176 -8.53 -0.64 -11.42
C THR A 176 -9.77 -0.80 -10.55
N LEU A 177 -9.58 -0.98 -9.24
CA LEU A 177 -10.69 -1.07 -8.30
C LEU A 177 -11.50 0.23 -8.22
N GLN A 178 -10.82 1.38 -8.23
CA GLN A 178 -11.45 2.69 -8.33
C GLN A 178 -12.26 2.82 -9.62
N GLY A 179 -11.76 2.34 -10.76
CA GLY A 179 -12.48 2.31 -12.03
C GLY A 179 -13.76 1.47 -11.95
N LEU A 180 -13.68 0.27 -11.38
CA LEU A 180 -14.84 -0.59 -11.13
C LEU A 180 -15.86 0.06 -10.17
N ALA A 181 -15.36 0.82 -9.19
CA ALA A 181 -16.17 1.52 -8.21
C ALA A 181 -16.69 2.88 -8.70
N ALA A 182 -16.15 3.44 -9.80
CA ALA A 182 -16.25 4.86 -10.12
C ALA A 182 -17.70 5.36 -10.24
N THR A 183 -18.55 4.61 -10.95
CA THR A 183 -19.99 4.95 -11.07
C THR A 183 -20.64 5.04 -9.69
N ARG A 184 -20.32 4.11 -8.79
CA ARG A 184 -20.91 4.08 -7.46
C ARG A 184 -20.31 5.13 -6.53
N LEU A 185 -19.00 5.39 -6.61
CA LEU A 185 -18.34 6.48 -5.88
C LEU A 185 -18.97 7.83 -6.25
N GLN A 186 -19.29 8.03 -7.53
CA GLN A 186 -20.03 9.20 -8.01
C GLN A 186 -21.50 9.25 -7.57
N GLU A 187 -22.03 8.27 -6.85
CA GLU A 187 -23.38 8.34 -6.28
C GLU A 187 -23.35 8.47 -4.76
N LEU A 188 -22.20 8.26 -4.13
CA LEU A 188 -22.08 8.37 -2.69
C LEU A 188 -22.24 9.84 -2.27
N PRO A 189 -23.14 10.12 -1.31
CA PRO A 189 -23.23 11.43 -0.71
C PRO A 189 -22.04 11.66 0.24
N HIS A 190 -21.59 12.90 0.32
CA HIS A 190 -20.68 13.34 1.38
C HIS A 190 -21.25 13.00 2.76
N VAL A 191 -20.43 12.41 3.61
CA VAL A 191 -20.72 12.16 5.01
C VAL A 191 -19.71 12.92 5.88
N PRO A 192 -20.17 13.86 6.73
CA PRO A 192 -19.30 14.57 7.64
C PRO A 192 -18.53 13.62 8.55
N THR A 193 -17.23 13.87 8.68
CA THR A 193 -16.35 13.06 9.52
C THR A 193 -16.82 13.07 10.97
N THR A 194 -16.99 11.88 11.55
CA THR A 194 -17.32 11.71 12.97
C THR A 194 -16.10 11.15 13.69
N THR A 195 -15.49 11.98 14.53
CA THR A 195 -14.28 11.65 15.28
C THR A 195 -14.56 11.62 16.78
N LEU A 196 -14.03 10.61 17.47
CA LEU A 196 -13.97 10.54 18.92
C LEU A 196 -12.52 10.74 19.37
N SER A 197 -12.29 11.56 20.40
CA SER A 197 -10.95 11.79 20.98
C SER A 197 -10.90 11.60 22.49
N GLY A 198 -12.06 11.35 23.15
CA GLY A 198 -12.10 11.12 24.59
C GLY A 198 -11.76 9.66 24.95
N PRO A 199 -10.75 9.37 25.77
CA PRO A 199 -10.28 8.00 26.03
C PRO A 199 -11.37 7.02 26.48
N ASP A 200 -12.21 7.42 27.44
CA ASP A 200 -13.32 6.57 27.92
C ASP A 200 -14.36 6.32 26.83
N GLN A 201 -14.67 7.34 26.03
CA GLN A 201 -15.64 7.23 24.93
C GLN A 201 -15.09 6.38 23.79
N MET A 202 -13.80 6.53 23.46
CA MET A 202 -13.13 5.69 22.47
C MET A 202 -13.16 4.24 22.90
N THR A 203 -12.74 3.93 24.13
CA THR A 203 -12.71 2.56 24.68
C THR A 203 -14.10 1.94 24.68
N ALA A 204 -15.10 2.62 25.24
CA ALA A 204 -16.47 2.12 25.27
C ALA A 204 -17.06 1.91 23.86
N THR A 205 -16.72 2.79 22.90
CA THR A 205 -17.17 2.67 21.52
C THR A 205 -16.50 1.49 20.82
N LEU A 206 -15.18 1.32 20.97
CA LEU A 206 -14.45 0.19 20.39
C LEU A 206 -14.97 -1.14 20.95
N GLN A 207 -15.22 -1.23 22.25
CA GLN A 207 -15.82 -2.41 22.89
C GLN A 207 -17.19 -2.74 22.29
N ALA A 208 -18.03 -1.74 22.03
CA ALA A 208 -19.34 -1.94 21.40
C ALA A 208 -19.25 -2.37 19.92
N LEU A 209 -18.10 -2.21 19.28
CA LEU A 209 -17.85 -2.57 17.87
C LEU A 209 -17.18 -3.93 17.70
N VAL A 210 -16.76 -4.60 18.78
CA VAL A 210 -16.19 -5.95 18.75
C VAL A 210 -17.13 -6.91 18.02
N GLY A 211 -16.61 -7.61 17.01
CA GLY A 211 -17.37 -8.56 16.19
C GLY A 211 -18.36 -7.92 15.21
N SER A 212 -18.39 -6.59 15.10
CA SER A 212 -19.19 -5.91 14.10
C SER A 212 -18.45 -5.82 12.76
N ASP A 213 -19.22 -5.79 11.66
CA ASP A 213 -18.68 -5.62 10.31
C ASP A 213 -18.32 -4.16 9.96
N ARG A 214 -18.37 -3.25 10.95
CA ARG A 214 -18.19 -1.82 10.74
C ARG A 214 -16.71 -1.46 10.71
N LEU A 215 -16.30 -0.76 9.65
CA LEU A 215 -14.97 -0.18 9.56
C LEU A 215 -14.86 1.05 10.47
N VAL A 216 -13.70 1.16 11.12
CA VAL A 216 -13.23 2.35 11.84
C VAL A 216 -11.85 2.73 11.34
N ALA A 217 -11.46 3.99 11.54
CA ALA A 217 -10.08 4.41 11.41
C ALA A 217 -9.52 4.79 12.78
N LEU A 218 -8.36 4.23 13.14
CA LEU A 218 -7.61 4.60 14.35
C LEU A 218 -6.49 5.55 13.99
N VAL A 219 -6.43 6.69 14.68
CA VAL A 219 -5.34 7.66 14.56
C VAL A 219 -4.49 7.55 15.82
N ALA A 220 -3.20 7.29 15.65
CA ALA A 220 -2.25 7.15 16.76
C ALA A 220 -1.65 8.52 17.15
N ASN A 221 -1.11 8.65 18.37
CA ASN A 221 -0.50 9.89 18.85
C ASN A 221 0.83 10.24 18.15
N HIS A 222 1.58 9.24 17.70
CA HIS A 222 2.92 9.44 17.12
C HIS A 222 2.89 10.02 15.70
N ASP A 223 1.79 9.82 14.96
CA ASP A 223 1.59 10.39 13.63
C ASP A 223 0.09 10.57 13.36
N HIS A 224 -0.33 11.83 13.21
CA HIS A 224 -1.73 12.19 12.98
C HIS A 224 -2.13 12.15 11.50
N ASN A 225 -1.16 12.00 10.58
CA ASN A 225 -1.40 11.93 9.15
C ASN A 225 -1.66 10.47 8.70
N LEU A 226 -1.15 9.50 9.45
CA LEU A 226 -1.37 8.09 9.23
C LEU A 226 -2.51 7.56 10.12
N PHE A 227 -3.26 6.61 9.58
CA PHE A 227 -4.35 5.97 10.31
C PHE A 227 -4.58 4.53 9.84
N PHE A 228 -5.06 3.70 10.76
CA PHE A 228 -5.33 2.29 10.50
C PHE A 228 -6.81 2.08 10.23
N VAL A 229 -7.16 1.57 9.05
CA VAL A 229 -8.54 1.19 8.73
C VAL A 229 -8.75 -0.29 9.00
N GLY A 230 -9.81 -0.63 9.73
CA GLY A 230 -10.11 -2.03 10.00
C GLY A 230 -11.40 -2.25 10.76
N ARG A 231 -11.65 -3.52 11.08
CA ARG A 231 -12.72 -3.96 11.99
C ARG A 231 -12.15 -4.19 13.38
N VAL A 232 -12.89 -3.79 14.41
CA VAL A 232 -12.48 -4.08 15.79
C VAL A 232 -12.66 -5.56 16.07
N ASN A 233 -11.54 -6.26 16.26
CA ASN A 233 -11.53 -7.68 16.57
C ASN A 233 -11.72 -7.90 18.07
N THR A 234 -10.86 -7.30 18.89
CA THR A 234 -10.84 -7.48 20.35
C THR A 234 -10.44 -6.19 21.04
N VAL A 235 -10.98 -5.94 22.23
CA VAL A 235 -10.57 -4.84 23.11
C VAL A 235 -10.34 -5.40 24.51
N THR A 236 -9.18 -5.12 25.09
CA THR A 236 -8.82 -5.50 26.47
C THR A 236 -8.86 -4.27 27.39
N ALA A 237 -8.32 -4.40 28.60
CA ALA A 237 -8.20 -3.27 29.53
C ALA A 237 -7.27 -2.15 29.03
N ASN A 238 -6.29 -2.47 28.18
CA ASN A 238 -5.24 -1.54 27.75
C ASN A 238 -4.93 -1.58 26.25
N ALA A 239 -5.54 -2.47 25.47
CA ALA A 239 -5.24 -2.64 24.06
C ALA A 239 -6.49 -2.81 23.20
N VAL A 240 -6.36 -2.48 21.92
CA VAL A 240 -7.32 -2.82 20.86
C VAL A 240 -6.59 -3.61 19.77
N ILE A 241 -7.25 -4.64 19.25
CA ILE A 241 -6.82 -5.38 18.06
C ILE A 241 -7.74 -5.05 16.90
N LEU A 242 -7.15 -4.62 15.78
CA LEU A 242 -7.85 -4.44 14.51
C LEU A 242 -7.51 -5.56 13.54
N SER A 243 -8.55 -6.07 12.87
CA SER A 243 -8.40 -6.74 11.57
C SER A 243 -8.32 -5.66 10.50
N LEU A 244 -7.13 -5.43 9.95
CA LEU A 244 -6.84 -4.35 9.01
C LEU A 244 -7.43 -4.62 7.63
N VAL A 245 -7.76 -3.53 6.94
CA VAL A 245 -8.10 -3.51 5.53
C VAL A 245 -7.07 -2.65 4.82
N ASP A 246 -6.42 -3.20 3.80
CA ASP A 246 -5.43 -2.47 2.99
C ASP A 246 -6.10 -1.45 2.04
N MET A 247 -5.29 -0.68 1.31
CA MET A 247 -5.78 0.37 0.40
C MET A 247 -6.60 -0.18 -0.78
N THR A 248 -6.42 -1.47 -1.11
CA THR A 248 -7.21 -2.16 -2.14
C THR A 248 -8.49 -2.78 -1.57
N GLY A 249 -8.76 -2.64 -0.28
CA GLY A 249 -9.95 -3.19 0.37
C GLY A 249 -9.88 -4.68 0.69
N GLN A 250 -8.70 -5.30 0.61
CA GLN A 250 -8.49 -6.69 1.07
C GLN A 250 -8.08 -6.70 2.53
N PHE A 251 -8.09 -7.88 3.16
CA PHE A 251 -7.54 -8.06 4.50
C PHE A 251 -6.03 -7.83 4.51
N GLY A 252 -5.58 -6.85 5.29
CA GLY A 252 -4.18 -6.40 5.34
C GLY A 252 -3.37 -6.91 6.53
N GLY A 253 -3.91 -7.83 7.33
CA GLY A 253 -3.29 -8.33 8.56
C GLY A 253 -3.90 -7.77 9.83
N TYR A 254 -3.15 -7.81 10.92
CA TYR A 254 -3.60 -7.36 12.24
C TYR A 254 -2.67 -6.31 12.83
N THR A 255 -3.24 -5.46 13.68
CA THR A 255 -2.47 -4.61 14.58
C THR A 255 -3.02 -4.70 16.00
N VAL A 256 -2.13 -4.79 16.99
CA VAL A 256 -2.44 -4.51 18.41
C VAL A 256 -1.92 -3.11 18.70
N MET A 257 -2.76 -2.27 19.28
CA MET A 257 -2.38 -0.92 19.69
C MET A 257 -2.79 -0.65 21.13
N ARG A 258 -1.94 0.03 21.90
CA ARG A 258 -2.31 0.50 23.24
C ARG A 258 -3.42 1.54 23.14
N LEU A 259 -4.42 1.43 24.02
CA LEU A 259 -5.49 2.42 24.11
C LEU A 259 -4.97 3.82 24.51
N SER A 260 -3.85 3.89 25.24
CA SER A 260 -3.18 5.16 25.60
C SER A 260 -2.62 5.90 24.40
N GLU A 261 -2.27 5.16 23.34
CA GLU A 261 -1.66 5.72 22.13
C GLU A 261 -2.66 6.16 21.08
N LEU A 262 -3.96 5.98 21.35
CA LEU A 262 -5.00 6.47 20.47
C LEU A 262 -5.20 7.97 20.66
N HIS A 263 -4.90 8.72 19.61
CA HIS A 263 -5.28 10.12 19.48
C HIS A 263 -6.79 10.24 19.20
N ALA A 264 -7.29 9.44 18.26
CA ALA A 264 -8.67 9.50 17.83
C ALA A 264 -9.19 8.20 17.20
N VAL A 265 -10.51 8.03 17.25
CA VAL A 265 -11.26 7.01 16.51
C VAL A 265 -12.23 7.70 15.55
N ILE A 266 -12.04 7.49 14.25
CA ILE A 266 -12.95 7.97 13.20
C ILE A 266 -13.97 6.88 12.91
N LEU A 267 -15.25 7.21 13.08
CA LEU A 267 -16.37 6.27 12.96
C LEU A 267 -17.13 6.40 11.63
N LYS A 268 -16.97 7.54 10.97
CA LYS A 268 -17.58 7.90 9.68
C LYS A 268 -16.66 8.90 8.99
N SER A 269 -16.46 8.71 7.69
CA SER A 269 -15.82 9.65 6.76
C SER A 269 -16.12 9.18 5.35
N ASP A 270 -15.91 10.02 4.34
CA ASP A 270 -16.00 9.59 2.94
C ASP A 270 -15.00 8.49 2.62
N TYR A 271 -13.79 8.55 3.17
CA TYR A 271 -12.80 7.49 3.02
C TYR A 271 -13.29 6.13 3.56
N LEU A 272 -13.93 6.10 4.73
CA LEU A 272 -14.52 4.85 5.25
C LEU A 272 -15.69 4.34 4.37
N GLN A 273 -16.39 5.23 3.65
CA GLN A 273 -17.36 4.81 2.63
C GLN A 273 -16.65 4.17 1.42
N THR A 274 -15.56 4.77 0.93
CA THR A 274 -14.71 4.20 -0.13
C THR A 274 -14.24 2.80 0.25
N MET A 275 -13.58 2.66 1.41
CA MET A 275 -13.00 1.39 1.83
C MET A 275 -14.05 0.29 2.03
N ARG A 276 -15.24 0.66 2.50
CA ARG A 276 -16.37 -0.27 2.58
C ARG A 276 -16.81 -0.75 1.20
N LEU A 277 -16.87 0.14 0.21
CA LEU A 277 -17.20 -0.22 -1.16
C LEU A 277 -16.15 -1.16 -1.75
N PHE A 278 -14.86 -0.86 -1.58
CA PHE A 278 -13.76 -1.71 -2.03
C PHE A 278 -13.81 -3.10 -1.41
N THR A 279 -14.03 -3.18 -0.08
CA THR A 279 -14.17 -4.48 0.60
C THR A 279 -15.35 -5.29 0.05
N LEU A 280 -16.47 -4.64 -0.28
CA LEU A 280 -17.63 -5.32 -0.86
C LEU A 280 -17.37 -5.81 -2.29
N LEU A 281 -16.62 -5.04 -3.09
CA LEU A 281 -16.22 -5.43 -4.44
C LEU A 281 -15.31 -6.67 -4.40
N ASN A 282 -14.26 -6.66 -3.57
CA ASN A 282 -13.37 -7.81 -3.40
C ASN A 282 -14.12 -9.05 -2.93
N ARG A 283 -15.04 -8.91 -1.96
CA ARG A 283 -15.92 -10.02 -1.54
C ARG A 283 -16.77 -10.55 -2.69
N SER A 284 -17.30 -9.67 -3.54
CA SER A 284 -18.11 -10.08 -4.71
C SER A 284 -17.31 -10.80 -5.79
N GLN A 285 -16.00 -10.50 -5.89
CA GLN A 285 -15.05 -11.14 -6.79
C GLN A 285 -14.38 -12.38 -6.17
N GLN A 286 -14.74 -12.74 -4.92
CA GLN A 286 -14.13 -13.85 -4.16
C GLN A 286 -12.64 -13.65 -3.89
N GLN A 287 -12.21 -12.40 -3.77
CA GLN A 287 -10.82 -11.99 -3.51
C GLN A 287 -10.68 -11.12 -2.25
N PRO A 288 -11.30 -11.45 -1.09
CA PRO A 288 -11.23 -10.59 0.10
C PRO A 288 -9.88 -10.63 0.83
N ILE A 289 -9.00 -11.59 0.52
CA ILE A 289 -7.78 -11.89 1.26
C ILE A 289 -6.78 -12.62 0.36
N GLN A 290 -5.49 -12.32 0.52
CA GLN A 290 -4.41 -13.06 -0.12
C GLN A 290 -4.31 -14.51 0.40
N PRO A 291 -3.98 -15.51 -0.44
CA PRO A 291 -4.07 -16.94 -0.07
C PRO A 291 -3.26 -17.37 1.15
N VAL A 292 -2.17 -16.65 1.46
CA VAL A 292 -1.25 -16.95 2.57
C VAL A 292 -1.61 -16.25 3.88
N LEU A 293 -2.58 -15.34 3.85
CA LEU A 293 -3.04 -14.61 5.03
C LEU A 293 -4.21 -15.33 5.71
N ASN A 294 -4.47 -14.98 6.96
CA ASN A 294 -5.53 -15.57 7.76
C ASN A 294 -6.28 -14.48 8.53
N ASP A 295 -7.53 -14.21 8.15
CA ASP A 295 -8.42 -13.22 8.78
C ASP A 295 -9.32 -13.80 9.87
N GLU A 296 -9.26 -15.11 10.13
CA GLU A 296 -10.14 -15.83 11.07
C GLU A 296 -9.59 -15.88 12.50
N ARG A 297 -8.45 -15.24 12.79
CA ARG A 297 -7.87 -15.27 14.14
C ARG A 297 -8.78 -14.55 15.15
N LEU A 298 -9.05 -15.25 16.24
CA LEU A 298 -9.75 -14.74 17.41
C LEU A 298 -8.75 -14.52 18.55
N PHE A 299 -8.95 -13.46 19.33
CA PHE A 299 -8.08 -13.09 20.43
C PHE A 299 -8.88 -13.05 21.74
N ASP A 300 -8.32 -13.55 22.83
CA ASP A 300 -8.99 -13.58 24.12
C ASP A 300 -8.91 -12.20 24.80
N ALA A 301 -10.05 -11.57 25.08
CA ALA A 301 -10.09 -10.25 25.70
C ALA A 301 -9.49 -10.19 27.12
N THR A 302 -9.20 -11.34 27.74
CA THR A 302 -8.59 -11.45 29.07
C THR A 302 -7.07 -11.55 29.06
N ASP A 303 -6.45 -11.80 27.90
CA ASP A 303 -5.01 -11.89 27.74
C ASP A 303 -4.34 -10.50 27.71
N ASP A 304 -3.08 -10.44 28.16
CA ASP A 304 -2.17 -9.37 27.76
C ASP A 304 -1.77 -9.58 26.29
N GLN A 305 -2.39 -8.81 25.40
CA GLN A 305 -2.21 -8.99 23.97
C GLN A 305 -0.79 -8.74 23.49
N PHE A 306 -0.03 -7.85 24.13
CA PHE A 306 1.36 -7.59 23.73
C PHE A 306 2.24 -8.79 24.03
N SER A 307 2.18 -9.28 25.27
CA SER A 307 2.92 -10.49 25.67
C SER A 307 2.48 -11.71 24.85
N ALA A 308 1.18 -11.89 24.65
CA ALA A 308 0.63 -13.02 23.90
C ALA A 308 1.06 -13.01 22.42
N ARG A 309 1.05 -11.85 21.75
CA ARG A 309 1.45 -11.76 20.34
C ARG A 309 2.94 -12.00 20.15
N LEU A 310 3.80 -11.43 21.00
CA LEU A 310 5.24 -11.66 20.92
C LEU A 310 5.59 -13.11 21.25
N THR A 311 4.96 -13.70 22.27
CA THR A 311 5.16 -15.13 22.60
C THR A 311 4.72 -16.03 21.47
N GLN A 312 3.59 -15.72 20.81
CA GLN A 312 3.13 -16.46 19.65
C GLN A 312 4.14 -16.34 18.50
N ALA A 313 4.60 -15.13 18.21
CA ALA A 313 5.56 -14.90 17.14
C ALA A 313 6.88 -15.64 17.37
N ALA A 314 7.38 -15.61 18.61
CA ALA A 314 8.56 -16.36 19.03
C ALA A 314 8.37 -17.88 18.82
N ALA A 315 7.23 -18.43 19.26
CA ALA A 315 6.95 -19.85 19.17
C ALA A 315 6.83 -20.37 17.72
N PHE A 316 6.26 -19.56 16.82
CA PHE A 316 6.02 -19.94 15.43
C PHE A 316 7.09 -19.45 14.45
N HIS A 317 8.13 -18.75 14.92
CA HIS A 317 9.18 -18.18 14.07
C HIS A 317 8.59 -17.30 12.97
N THR A 318 7.75 -16.35 13.39
CA THR A 318 7.08 -15.39 12.50
C THR A 318 7.57 -13.97 12.76
N ILE A 319 7.66 -13.19 11.69
CA ILE A 319 8.04 -11.78 11.72
C ILE A 319 6.86 -10.92 12.17
N VAL A 320 7.17 -9.92 12.96
CA VAL A 320 6.25 -8.87 13.39
C VAL A 320 6.92 -7.51 13.22
N ARG A 321 6.12 -6.46 13.14
CA ARG A 321 6.60 -5.10 13.32
C ARG A 321 6.22 -4.62 14.71
N ILE A 322 7.17 -4.09 15.46
CA ILE A 322 6.91 -3.38 16.71
C ILE A 322 7.07 -1.88 16.48
N LYS A 323 6.29 -1.08 17.20
CA LYS A 323 6.50 0.37 17.33
C LYS A 323 6.73 0.73 18.78
N LEU A 324 7.75 1.53 19.04
CA LEU A 324 8.17 1.93 20.38
C LEU A 324 7.63 3.31 20.74
N HIS A 325 7.66 3.64 22.04
CA HIS A 325 7.23 4.93 22.60
C HIS A 325 7.94 6.16 22.02
N ASP A 326 9.17 6.03 21.55
CA ASP A 326 9.92 7.10 20.88
C ASP A 326 9.50 7.31 19.41
N GLY A 327 8.61 6.46 18.90
CA GLY A 327 8.12 6.48 17.53
C GLY A 327 8.93 5.61 16.57
N GLU A 328 10.05 5.02 17.01
CA GLU A 328 10.84 4.10 16.20
C GLU A 328 10.03 2.82 15.90
N SER A 329 10.19 2.30 14.69
CA SER A 329 9.50 1.11 14.23
C SER A 329 10.51 0.11 13.72
N GLU A 330 10.39 -1.14 14.16
CA GLU A 330 11.31 -2.21 13.80
C GLU A 330 10.54 -3.42 13.31
N VAL A 331 11.00 -4.03 12.23
CA VAL A 331 10.50 -5.31 11.71
C VAL A 331 11.49 -6.38 12.13
N GLY A 332 11.00 -7.51 12.64
CA GLY A 332 11.89 -8.52 13.16
C GLY A 332 11.22 -9.69 13.85
N TYR A 333 12.06 -10.51 14.47
CA TYR A 333 11.67 -11.74 15.16
C TYR A 333 11.88 -11.59 16.69
N PRO A 334 10.84 -11.81 17.52
CA PRO A 334 11.02 -11.83 18.97
C PRO A 334 11.52 -13.18 19.47
N GLU A 335 12.47 -13.17 20.42
CA GLU A 335 12.96 -14.34 21.15
C GLU A 335 12.88 -14.10 22.67
N GLN A 336 12.94 -15.17 23.46
CA GLN A 336 13.05 -15.13 24.93
C GLN A 336 12.02 -14.19 25.60
N VAL A 337 10.77 -14.25 25.13
CA VAL A 337 9.68 -13.40 25.64
C VAL A 337 9.33 -13.77 27.07
N GLY A 338 9.73 -12.90 28.00
CA GLY A 338 9.40 -12.98 29.43
C GLY A 338 8.26 -12.05 29.82
N PRO A 339 7.97 -11.93 31.13
CA PRO A 339 6.84 -11.13 31.64
C PRO A 339 7.03 -9.61 31.51
N GLU A 340 8.28 -9.12 31.37
CA GLU A 340 8.57 -7.68 31.27
C GLU A 340 9.42 -7.32 30.05
N ARG A 341 10.15 -8.29 29.50
CA ARG A 341 11.19 -8.06 28.48
C ARG A 341 11.22 -9.19 27.48
N PHE A 342 11.77 -8.89 26.32
CA PHE A 342 12.03 -9.83 25.25
C PHE A 342 13.30 -9.40 24.50
N ILE A 343 13.88 -10.32 23.74
CA ILE A 343 14.94 -10.02 22.77
C ILE A 343 14.26 -9.85 21.42
N PHE A 344 14.64 -8.85 20.64
CA PHE A 344 14.12 -8.61 19.31
C PHE A 344 15.27 -8.58 18.31
N HIS A 345 15.18 -9.45 17.32
CA HIS A 345 16.14 -9.56 16.23
C HIS A 345 15.59 -8.74 15.06
N GLY A 346 16.08 -7.52 14.91
CA GLY A 346 15.69 -6.62 13.83
C GLY A 346 16.13 -7.15 12.47
N ILE A 347 15.42 -6.72 11.42
CA ILE A 347 15.77 -6.99 10.04
C ILE A 347 16.16 -5.66 9.38
N GLU A 348 17.39 -5.59 8.90
CA GLU A 348 17.94 -4.45 8.17
C GLU A 348 18.51 -4.96 6.84
N ASP A 349 18.18 -4.31 5.74
CA ASP A 349 18.63 -4.68 4.39
C ASP A 349 18.42 -6.17 4.04
N GLY A 350 17.31 -6.74 4.50
CA GLY A 350 16.95 -8.14 4.28
C GLY A 350 17.68 -9.15 5.17
N GLN A 351 18.54 -8.72 6.08
CA GLN A 351 19.34 -9.59 6.96
C GLN A 351 18.86 -9.54 8.40
N LEU A 352 18.84 -10.69 9.06
CA LEU A 352 18.46 -10.81 10.48
C LEU A 352 19.64 -10.47 11.40
N ASP A 353 19.43 -9.54 12.34
CA ASP A 353 20.36 -9.28 13.43
C ASP A 353 20.45 -10.50 14.38
N GLN A 354 21.57 -11.22 14.30
CA GLN A 354 21.84 -12.41 15.10
C GLN A 354 22.05 -12.12 16.60
N VAL A 355 22.35 -10.87 16.98
CA VAL A 355 22.57 -10.50 18.38
C VAL A 355 21.25 -10.16 19.07
N GLY A 356 20.43 -9.37 18.40
CA GLY A 356 19.16 -8.88 18.91
C GLY A 356 19.33 -7.81 20.01
N GLN A 357 18.27 -7.03 20.20
CA GLN A 357 18.19 -5.98 21.21
C GLN A 357 17.18 -6.33 22.30
N VAL A 358 17.44 -5.92 23.54
CA VAL A 358 16.55 -6.20 24.67
C VAL A 358 15.57 -5.04 24.85
N TYR A 359 14.29 -5.31 24.63
CA TYR A 359 13.21 -4.35 24.85
C TYR A 359 12.38 -4.68 26.08
N ARG A 360 11.73 -3.66 26.67
CA ARG A 360 10.68 -3.88 27.65
C ARG A 360 9.34 -3.96 26.93
N LEU A 361 8.48 -4.90 27.34
CA LEU A 361 7.11 -5.00 26.82
C LEU A 361 6.34 -3.68 26.98
N ALA A 362 6.59 -2.97 28.08
CA ALA A 362 5.93 -1.70 28.36
C ALA A 362 6.30 -0.59 27.37
N ASP A 363 7.45 -0.68 26.70
CA ASP A 363 7.92 0.34 25.75
C ASP A 363 7.33 0.15 24.34
N VAL A 364 6.63 -0.97 24.09
CA VAL A 364 5.99 -1.29 22.81
C VAL A 364 4.58 -0.73 22.78
N ASP A 365 4.25 0.10 21.80
CA ASP A 365 2.96 0.75 21.61
C ASP A 365 2.06 0.07 20.60
N GLU A 366 2.68 -0.52 19.59
CA GLU A 366 2.00 -1.18 18.49
C GLU A 366 2.72 -2.47 18.13
N ILE A 367 1.96 -3.49 17.76
CA ILE A 367 2.47 -4.69 17.09
C ILE A 367 1.63 -4.95 15.86
N ALA A 368 2.22 -4.88 14.67
CA ALA A 368 1.60 -5.34 13.42
C ALA A 368 2.09 -6.75 13.08
N PHE A 369 1.18 -7.62 12.65
CA PHE A 369 1.49 -9.03 12.39
C PHE A 369 0.50 -9.69 11.43
N GLY A 370 0.92 -10.80 10.80
CA GLY A 370 0.08 -11.55 9.88
C GLY A 370 -0.33 -10.76 8.63
N TYR A 371 0.55 -9.87 8.17
CA TYR A 371 0.42 -9.10 6.93
C TYR A 371 1.37 -9.64 5.86
N LEU A 372 1.16 -9.25 4.60
CA LEU A 372 1.82 -9.89 3.45
C LEU A 372 3.34 -9.72 3.44
N ASP A 373 3.82 -8.51 3.74
CA ASP A 373 5.27 -8.23 3.78
C ASP A 373 6.00 -9.01 4.89
N ALA A 374 5.37 -9.22 6.05
CA ALA A 374 5.93 -10.12 7.08
C ALA A 374 6.06 -11.55 6.54
N TYR A 375 5.04 -12.08 5.85
CA TYR A 375 5.10 -13.40 5.24
C TYR A 375 6.22 -13.51 4.19
N LEU A 376 6.36 -12.52 3.31
CA LEU A 376 7.39 -12.50 2.27
C LEU A 376 8.79 -12.47 2.88
N THR A 377 8.99 -11.62 3.88
CA THR A 377 10.27 -11.50 4.61
C THR A 377 10.60 -12.80 5.36
N GLU A 378 9.62 -13.41 6.04
CA GLU A 378 9.79 -14.74 6.66
C GLU A 378 10.20 -15.79 5.64
N HIS A 379 9.58 -15.80 4.46
CA HIS A 379 9.85 -16.77 3.42
C HIS A 379 11.27 -16.62 2.87
N GLN A 380 11.70 -15.37 2.65
CA GLN A 380 13.06 -15.06 2.19
C GLN A 380 14.12 -15.56 3.16
N LEU A 381 14.02 -15.15 4.43
CA LEU A 381 14.98 -15.54 5.47
C LEU A 381 15.05 -17.07 5.66
N LYS A 382 13.93 -17.79 5.53
CA LYS A 382 13.89 -19.26 5.59
C LYS A 382 14.61 -19.91 4.40
N VAL A 383 14.54 -19.31 3.21
CA VAL A 383 15.26 -19.80 2.02
C VAL A 383 16.76 -19.54 2.14
N GLU A 384 17.14 -18.38 2.70
CA GLU A 384 18.53 -17.98 2.93
C GLU A 384 19.19 -18.74 4.10
N GLY A 385 18.37 -19.27 5.02
CA GLY A 385 18.79 -20.09 6.16
C GLY A 385 19.04 -19.29 7.45
N ASP A 386 18.48 -18.08 7.53
CA ASP A 386 18.64 -17.14 8.64
C ASP A 386 17.54 -17.24 9.71
N LEU A 387 16.48 -18.03 9.45
CA LEU A 387 15.32 -18.26 10.35
C LEU A 387 15.01 -19.74 10.61
#